data_AF-A0A0A0JTE2-F1
#
_entry.id   AF-A0A0A0JTE2-F1
#
_cell.length_a   1.000
_cell.length_b   1.000
_cell.length_c   1.000
_cell.angle_alpha   90.00
_cell.angle_beta   90.00
_cell.angle_gamma   90.00
#
_symmetry.space_group_name_H-M   'P 1'
#
loop_
_entity.id
_entity.type
_entity.pdbx_description
1 polymer ?
#
loop_
_entity_poly.entity_id
_entity_poly.type
_entity_poly.pdbx_seq_one_letter_code
_entity_poly.pdbx_strand_id
1 'polypeptide(L)'
;MVGMAQVSQRPAPDTIRVLDCPLPGRHVLVVGGGPVAARRVDALATSPHPVTVVATHLCDDMFDLLAERRITWENRAPRPSDLDGVWLVHAASGDAALDALVGRWVEAVRRAKVSAESLPS
;
A
#
# COMPACT_ATOMS: atom_id res chain seq x y z
N MET A 1 -4.33 -37.73 -12.94
CA MET A 1 -3.64 -36.62 -13.63
C MET A 1 -4.38 -35.33 -13.33
N VAL A 2 -3.84 -34.49 -12.44
CA VAL A 2 -3.50 -33.07 -12.66
C VAL A 2 -2.61 -32.70 -11.46
N GLY A 3 -1.29 -32.68 -11.68
CA GLY A 3 -0.34 -32.13 -10.71
C GLY A 3 -0.30 -30.62 -10.91
N MET A 4 -0.99 -29.87 -10.06
CA MET A 4 -0.82 -28.43 -9.94
C MET A 4 0.53 -28.18 -9.26
N ALA A 5 1.58 -27.99 -10.07
CA ALA A 5 2.86 -27.53 -9.59
C ALA A 5 2.67 -26.12 -9.02
N GLN A 6 2.68 -26.01 -7.70
CA GLN A 6 2.71 -24.71 -7.03
C GLN A 6 3.95 -23.96 -7.50
N VAL A 7 3.73 -22.86 -8.21
CA VAL A 7 4.76 -21.85 -8.44
C VAL A 7 5.17 -21.34 -7.08
N SER A 8 6.35 -21.76 -6.63
CA SER A 8 7.02 -21.21 -5.46
C SER A 8 7.38 -19.76 -5.76
N GLN A 9 6.42 -18.86 -5.53
CA GLN A 9 6.68 -17.44 -5.56
C GLN A 9 7.35 -17.06 -4.26
N ARG A 10 8.65 -16.83 -4.36
CA ARG A 10 9.47 -16.24 -3.32
C ARG A 10 8.84 -14.88 -2.98
N PRO A 11 8.36 -14.64 -1.75
CA PRO A 11 7.72 -13.37 -1.42
C PRO A 11 8.70 -12.23 -1.72
N ALA A 12 8.26 -11.28 -2.54
CA ALA A 12 9.04 -10.09 -2.86
C ALA A 12 9.38 -9.34 -1.55
N PRO A 13 10.57 -8.74 -1.44
CA PRO A 13 10.94 -8.01 -0.25
C PRO A 13 9.98 -6.85 -0.03
N ASP A 14 9.59 -6.76 1.22
CA ASP A 14 8.37 -6.17 1.69
C ASP A 14 8.58 -4.64 1.80
N THR A 15 8.21 -3.88 0.76
CA THR A 15 8.76 -2.54 0.50
C THR A 15 7.94 -1.41 1.15
N ILE A 16 8.42 -0.86 2.27
CA ILE A 16 7.85 0.33 2.92
C ILE A 16 8.46 1.59 2.28
N ARG A 17 7.61 2.58 1.98
CA ARG A 17 8.06 3.90 1.54
C ARG A 17 7.28 5.01 2.26
N VAL A 18 8.01 5.94 2.87
CA VAL A 18 7.46 7.09 3.60
C VAL A 18 7.48 8.32 2.69
N LEU A 19 6.38 9.06 2.65
CA LEU A 19 6.32 10.39 2.03
C LEU A 19 6.42 11.44 3.15
N ASP A 20 7.49 12.24 3.17
CA ASP A 20 7.55 13.40 4.06
C ASP A 20 6.41 14.37 3.68
N CYS A 21 5.46 14.59 4.60
CA CYS A 21 4.35 15.52 4.42
C CYS A 21 3.96 16.13 5.77
N PRO A 22 3.89 17.47 5.89
CA PRO A 22 3.66 18.16 7.16
C PRO A 22 2.16 18.35 7.53
N LEU A 23 1.23 17.62 6.93
CA LEU A 23 -0.22 17.88 7.10
C LEU A 23 -0.93 16.93 8.09
N PRO A 24 -1.90 17.42 8.88
CA PRO A 24 -2.70 16.60 9.79
C PRO A 24 -3.70 15.74 9.00
N GLY A 25 -3.71 14.44 9.29
CA GLY A 25 -4.49 13.42 8.56
C GLY A 25 -3.58 12.39 7.90
N ARG A 26 -2.71 11.72 8.68
CA ARG A 26 -1.79 10.72 8.14
C ARG A 26 -2.58 9.49 7.68
N HIS A 27 -2.91 9.46 6.41
CA HIS A 27 -3.59 8.33 5.78
C HIS A 27 -2.54 7.32 5.28
N VAL A 28 -2.80 6.03 5.49
CA VAL A 28 -1.94 4.94 5.06
C VAL A 28 -2.57 4.23 3.87
N LEU A 29 -1.83 4.11 2.78
CA LEU A 29 -2.21 3.29 1.63
C LEU A 29 -1.48 1.95 1.69
N VAL A 30 -2.23 0.87 1.58
CA VAL A 30 -1.70 -0.48 1.40
C VAL A 30 -2.10 -1.00 0.02
N VAL A 31 -1.13 -1.41 -0.77
CA VAL A 31 -1.33 -2.02 -2.08
C VAL A 31 -1.11 -3.51 -1.93
N GLY A 32 -2.17 -4.28 -2.24
CA GLY A 32 -2.19 -5.73 -2.06
C GLY A 32 -3.12 -6.17 -0.93
N GLY A 33 -3.77 -7.31 -1.13
CA GLY A 33 -4.69 -7.90 -0.16
C GLY A 33 -4.25 -9.27 0.34
N GLY A 34 -2.98 -9.64 0.14
CA GLY A 34 -2.44 -10.92 0.58
C GLY A 34 -2.10 -10.96 2.08
N PRO A 35 -1.70 -12.15 2.60
CA PRO A 35 -1.37 -12.34 4.02
C PRO A 35 -0.22 -11.46 4.50
N VAL A 36 0.69 -11.10 3.58
CA VAL A 36 1.80 -10.18 3.85
C VAL A 36 1.29 -8.77 4.14
N ALA A 37 0.33 -8.29 3.34
CA ALA A 37 -0.32 -7.02 3.57
C ALA A 37 -1.13 -7.03 4.88
N ALA A 38 -1.89 -8.11 5.13
CA ALA A 38 -2.72 -8.24 6.33
C ALA A 38 -1.91 -8.15 7.63
N ARG A 39 -0.77 -8.85 7.72
CA ARG A 39 0.14 -8.78 8.87
C ARG A 39 0.62 -7.37 9.17
N ARG A 40 0.86 -6.57 8.13
CA ARG A 40 1.39 -5.21 8.30
C ARG A 40 0.28 -4.19 8.55
N VAL A 41 -0.89 -4.39 7.96
CA VAL A 41 -2.11 -3.65 8.33
C VAL A 41 -2.43 -3.87 9.80
N ASP A 42 -2.41 -5.09 10.31
CA ASP A 42 -2.76 -5.36 11.71
C ASP A 42 -1.83 -4.64 12.69
N ALA A 43 -0.52 -4.60 12.39
CA ALA A 43 0.46 -3.82 13.15
C ALA A 43 0.21 -2.30 13.09
N LEU A 44 -0.34 -1.79 11.98
CA LEU A 44 -0.64 -0.37 11.76
C LEU A 44 -2.05 0.03 12.24
N ALA A 45 -2.98 -0.91 12.31
CA ALA A 45 -4.36 -0.69 12.67
C ALA A 45 -4.56 -0.48 14.19
N THR A 46 -3.48 -0.52 14.97
CA THR A 46 -3.42 -0.01 16.36
C THR A 46 -3.20 1.50 16.41
N SER A 47 -2.91 2.12 15.26
CA SER A 47 -2.67 3.55 15.12
C SER A 47 -3.98 4.29 14.80
N PRO A 48 -4.16 5.56 15.20
CA PRO A 48 -5.35 6.36 14.87
C PRO A 48 -5.41 6.80 13.39
N HIS A 49 -4.65 6.14 12.52
CA HIS A 49 -4.46 6.52 11.13
C HIS A 49 -5.37 5.68 10.24
N PRO A 50 -6.26 6.29 9.45
CA PRO A 50 -7.10 5.55 8.52
C PRO A 50 -6.24 4.79 7.51
N VAL A 51 -6.55 3.50 7.33
CA VAL A 51 -5.87 2.62 6.38
C VAL A 51 -6.80 2.31 5.22
N THR A 52 -6.34 2.55 4.00
CA THR A 52 -7.03 2.12 2.78
C THR A 52 -6.21 1.06 2.07
N VAL A 53 -6.86 -0.05 1.74
CA VAL A 53 -6.30 -1.17 0.99
C VAL A 53 -6.81 -1.09 -0.45
N VAL A 54 -5.89 -1.06 -1.42
CA VAL A 54 -6.21 -1.16 -2.85
C VAL A 54 -5.72 -2.51 -3.36
N ALA A 55 -6.65 -3.37 -3.73
CA ALA A 55 -6.36 -4.71 -4.25
C ALA A 55 -7.57 -5.28 -5.00
N THR A 56 -7.33 -6.14 -5.99
CA THR A 56 -8.42 -6.86 -6.69
C THR A 56 -8.97 -8.04 -5.90
N HIS A 57 -8.23 -8.52 -4.89
CA HIS A 57 -8.61 -9.61 -4.01
C HIS A 57 -8.04 -9.39 -2.61
N LEU A 58 -8.78 -9.85 -1.59
CA LEU A 58 -8.37 -9.88 -0.20
C LEU A 58 -8.28 -11.32 0.30
N CYS A 59 -7.34 -11.61 1.21
CA CYS A 59 -7.33 -12.81 2.01
C CYS A 59 -8.29 -12.71 3.20
N ASP A 60 -8.59 -13.83 3.84
CA ASP A 60 -9.53 -13.92 4.95
C ASP A 60 -9.18 -12.96 6.10
N ASP A 61 -7.91 -12.91 6.53
CA ASP A 61 -7.44 -11.97 7.56
C ASP A 61 -7.76 -10.49 7.24
N MET A 62 -7.75 -10.12 5.95
CA MET A 62 -8.05 -8.74 5.54
C MET A 62 -9.57 -8.48 5.49
N PHE A 63 -10.37 -9.51 5.21
CA PHE A 63 -11.83 -9.41 5.33
C PHE A 63 -12.26 -9.22 6.79
N ASP A 64 -11.60 -9.87 7.74
CA ASP A 64 -11.86 -9.67 9.17
C ASP A 64 -11.60 -8.20 9.57
N LEU A 65 -10.46 -7.64 9.16
CA LEU A 65 -10.12 -6.23 9.39
C LEU A 65 -11.12 -5.27 8.74
N LEU A 66 -11.66 -5.62 7.56
CA LEU A 66 -12.69 -4.85 6.88
C LEU A 66 -14.02 -4.90 7.63
N ALA A 67 -14.41 -6.09 8.12
CA ALA A 67 -15.63 -6.29 8.91
C ALA A 67 -15.58 -5.52 10.24
N GLU A 68 -14.40 -5.45 10.87
CA GLU A 68 -14.12 -4.65 12.06
C GLU A 68 -14.04 -3.14 11.78
N ARG A 69 -14.17 -2.71 10.51
CA ARG A 69 -14.03 -1.31 10.06
C ARG A 69 -12.66 -0.69 10.40
N ARG A 70 -11.63 -1.52 10.55
CA ARG A 70 -10.24 -1.07 10.77
C ARG A 70 -9.57 -0.61 9.48
N ILE A 71 -10.10 -1.03 8.32
CA ILE A 71 -9.64 -0.63 7.00
C ILE A 71 -10.80 -0.23 6.08
N THR A 72 -10.46 0.49 5.01
CA THR A 72 -11.30 0.66 3.81
C THR A 72 -10.74 -0.17 2.67
N TRP A 73 -11.58 -0.79 1.84
CA TRP A 73 -11.14 -1.57 0.69
C TRP A 73 -11.64 -0.99 -0.63
N GLU A 74 -10.71 -0.76 -1.54
CA GLU A 74 -10.91 -0.39 -2.93
C GLU A 74 -10.65 -1.61 -3.82
N ASN A 75 -11.72 -2.25 -4.30
CA ASN A 75 -11.64 -3.44 -5.13
C ASN A 75 -11.23 -3.11 -6.58
N ARG A 76 -9.95 -2.78 -6.77
CA ARG A 76 -9.36 -2.42 -8.05
C ARG A 76 -7.83 -2.50 -8.01
N ALA A 77 -7.21 -2.38 -9.19
CA ALA A 77 -5.77 -2.17 -9.31
C ALA A 77 -5.37 -0.77 -8.81
N PRO A 78 -4.15 -0.62 -8.24
CA PRO A 78 -3.62 0.66 -7.78
C PRO A 78 -3.29 1.59 -8.95
N ARG A 79 -3.37 2.89 -8.70
CA ARG A 79 -3.12 3.96 -9.67
C ARG A 79 -2.24 5.05 -9.03
N PRO A 80 -1.52 5.86 -9.83
CA PRO A 80 -0.69 6.94 -9.29
C PRO A 80 -1.46 7.95 -8.42
N SER A 81 -2.72 8.24 -8.76
CA SER A 81 -3.60 9.14 -7.99
C SER A 81 -3.91 8.64 -6.58
N ASP A 82 -3.72 7.35 -6.29
CA ASP A 82 -3.94 6.81 -4.95
C ASP A 82 -2.91 7.33 -3.94
N LEU A 83 -1.82 7.93 -4.41
CA LEU A 83 -0.76 8.51 -3.60
C LEU A 83 -1.07 9.96 -3.15
N ASP A 84 -2.14 10.54 -3.70
CA ASP A 84 -2.52 11.92 -3.41
C ASP A 84 -2.97 12.04 -1.94
N GLY A 85 -2.30 12.92 -1.18
CA GLY A 85 -2.60 13.11 0.24
C GLY A 85 -2.20 11.94 1.17
N VAL A 86 -1.52 10.92 0.65
CA VAL A 86 -1.05 9.77 1.46
C VAL A 86 0.27 10.10 2.15
N TRP A 87 0.39 9.70 3.42
CA TRP A 87 1.60 9.86 4.22
C TRP A 87 2.53 8.64 4.13
N LEU A 88 1.96 7.46 4.10
CA LEU A 88 2.70 6.20 4.09
C LEU A 88 2.11 5.24 3.05
N VAL A 89 2.98 4.66 2.23
CA VAL A 89 2.59 3.69 1.20
C VAL A 89 3.27 2.36 1.47
N HIS A 90 2.47 1.31 1.38
CA HIS A 90 2.90 -0.04 1.60
C HIS A 90 2.65 -0.89 0.37
N ALA A 91 3.71 -1.24 -0.35
CA ALA A 91 3.62 -2.14 -1.48
C ALA A 91 3.88 -3.57 -0.99
N ALA A 92 2.82 -4.39 -0.97
CA ALA A 92 2.85 -5.79 -0.58
C ALA A 92 1.84 -6.58 -1.43
N SER A 93 1.86 -6.35 -2.75
CA SER A 93 0.93 -6.99 -3.68
C SER A 93 1.23 -8.47 -3.93
N GLY A 94 2.46 -8.90 -3.63
CA GLY A 94 2.97 -10.22 -3.98
C GLY A 94 3.53 -10.29 -5.41
N ASP A 95 3.32 -9.26 -6.22
CA ASP A 95 3.93 -9.09 -7.55
C ASP A 95 5.06 -8.06 -7.45
N ALA A 96 6.31 -8.53 -7.61
CA ALA A 96 7.49 -7.68 -7.55
C ALA A 96 7.49 -6.56 -8.61
N ALA A 97 6.89 -6.78 -9.78
CA ALA A 97 6.81 -5.77 -10.83
C ALA A 97 5.84 -4.64 -10.45
N LEU A 98 4.71 -5.00 -9.84
CA LEU A 98 3.73 -4.04 -9.32
C LEU A 98 4.30 -3.28 -8.12
N ASP A 99 4.96 -3.96 -7.19
CA ASP A 99 5.58 -3.31 -6.02
C ASP A 99 6.68 -2.31 -6.45
N ALA A 100 7.48 -2.67 -7.45
CA ALA A 100 8.48 -1.77 -8.04
C ALA A 100 7.83 -0.59 -8.79
N LEU A 101 6.69 -0.79 -9.46
CA LEU A 101 5.94 0.27 -10.13
C LEU A 101 5.40 1.28 -9.13
N VAL A 102 4.79 0.80 -8.04
CA VAL A 102 4.33 1.64 -6.92
C VAL A 102 5.50 2.42 -6.33
N GLY A 103 6.66 1.77 -6.14
CA GLY A 103 7.88 2.43 -5.71
C GLY A 103 8.29 3.60 -6.61
N ARG A 104 8.20 3.44 -7.94
CA ARG A 104 8.49 4.55 -8.88
C ARG A 104 7.50 5.69 -8.77
N TRP A 105 6.22 5.41 -8.55
CA TRP A 105 5.23 6.47 -8.35
C TRP A 105 5.50 7.29 -7.09
N VAL A 106 5.87 6.62 -5.98
CA VAL A 106 6.27 7.30 -4.74
C VAL A 106 7.46 8.24 -4.99
N GLU A 107 8.51 7.77 -5.67
CA GLU A 107 9.68 8.60 -5.97
C GLU A 107 9.32 9.81 -6.85
N ALA A 108 8.40 9.65 -7.80
CA ALA A 108 7.92 10.75 -8.63
C ALA A 108 7.17 11.80 -7.80
N VAL A 109 6.28 11.39 -6.90
CA VAL A 109 5.55 12.29 -5.98
C VAL A 109 6.52 13.00 -5.03
N ARG A 110 7.48 12.28 -4.46
CA ARG A 110 8.51 12.84 -3.59
C ARG A 110 9.33 13.91 -4.30
N ARG A 111 9.76 13.64 -5.54
CA ARG A 111 10.49 14.62 -6.36
C ARG A 111 9.63 15.84 -6.69
N ALA A 112 8.36 15.65 -7.03
CA ALA A 112 7.44 16.75 -7.32
C ALA A 112 7.23 17.66 -6.09
N LYS A 113 7.08 17.08 -4.89
CA LYS A 113 6.97 17.83 -3.63
C LYS A 113 8.25 18.61 -3.30
N VAL A 114 9.42 17.98 -3.45
CA VAL A 114 10.72 18.67 -3.26
C VAL A 114 10.89 19.83 -4.25
N SER A 115 10.45 19.67 -5.51
CA SER A 115 10.51 20.75 -6.49
C SER A 115 9.51 21.87 -6.21
N ALA A 116 8.37 21.58 -5.58
CA ALA A 116 7.36 22.57 -5.22
C ALA A 116 7.78 23.43 -4.02
N GLU A 117 8.64 22.93 -3.13
CA GLU A 117 9.24 23.71 -2.02
C GLU A 117 10.31 24.71 -2.52
N SER A 118 10.71 24.63 -3.79
CA SER A 118 11.76 25.48 -4.38
C SER A 118 11.24 26.79 -5.00
N LEU A 119 10.04 27.26 -4.66
CA LEU A 119 9.57 28.60 -5.03
C LEU A 119 9.74 29.57 -3.83
N PRO A 120 10.70 30.51 -3.87
CA PRO A 120 10.79 31.55 -2.87
C PRO A 120 9.69 32.59 -3.07
N SER A 121 9.05 33.00 -1.99
CA SER A 121 8.40 34.31 -1.84
C SER A 121 8.53 34.74 -0.39
#